data_AF-A0A0K9UWJ3-F1
#
_entry.id   AF-A0A0K9UWJ3-F1
#
_cell.length_a   1.000
_cell.length_b   1.000
_cell.length_c   1.000
_cell.angle_alpha   90.00
_cell.angle_beta   90.00
_cell.angle_gamma   90.00
#
_symmetry.space_group_name_H-M   'P 1'
#
loop_
_entity.id
_entity.type
_entity.pdbx_description
1 polymer ?
#
loop_
_entity_poly.entity_id
_entity_poly.type
_entity_poly.pdbx_seq_one_letter_code
_entity_poly.pdbx_strand_id
1 'polypeptide(L)'
;MNKMLIAAAASSVLLLAGCASGPDEATTAKMNEISTQVSELNSQVAALASKVDQAAEAAKAAQEEAARANERIDNIAQSYTK
;
A
#
# COMPACT_ATOMS: atom_id res chain seq x y z
N MET A 1 -21.57 -14.14 -9.03
CA MET A 1 -20.14 -14.51 -8.90
C MET A 1 -20.02 -15.97 -9.33
N ASN A 2 -19.40 -16.28 -10.48
CA ASN A 2 -18.90 -17.62 -10.88
C ASN A 2 -18.33 -17.73 -12.31
N LYS A 3 -18.26 -16.64 -13.10
CA LYS A 3 -17.76 -16.72 -14.48
C LYS A 3 -16.23 -16.65 -14.62
N MET A 4 -15.51 -16.28 -13.56
CA MET A 4 -14.05 -16.16 -13.58
C MET A 4 -13.32 -17.50 -13.39
N LEU A 5 -13.99 -18.53 -12.86
CA LEU A 5 -13.33 -19.82 -12.58
C LEU A 5 -13.18 -20.72 -13.81
N ILE A 6 -14.00 -20.51 -14.85
CA ILE A 6 -13.94 -21.33 -16.08
C ILE A 6 -12.84 -20.84 -17.04
N ALA A 7 -12.39 -19.59 -16.92
CA ALA A 7 -11.31 -19.04 -17.74
C ALA A 7 -9.91 -19.56 -17.35
N ALA A 8 -9.75 -20.15 -16.15
CA ALA A 8 -8.47 -20.63 -15.64
C ALA A 8 -8.11 -22.06 -16.10
N ALA A 9 -9.05 -22.83 -16.64
CA ALA A 9 -8.85 -24.24 -16.98
C ALA A 9 -8.35 -24.49 -18.42
N ALA A 10 -8.50 -23.50 -19.33
CA ALA A 10 -8.08 -23.66 -20.72
C ALA A 10 -6.60 -23.33 -20.98
N SER A 11 -5.91 -22.71 -20.03
CA SER A 11 -4.49 -22.33 -20.15
C SER A 11 -3.53 -23.44 -19.71
N SER A 12 -4.01 -24.51 -19.05
CA SER A 12 -3.15 -25.54 -18.45
C SER A 12 -2.57 -26.55 -19.44
N VAL A 13 -3.20 -26.74 -20.61
CA VAL A 13 -2.76 -27.76 -21.60
C VAL A 13 -1.77 -27.21 -22.63
N LEU A 14 -1.70 -25.88 -22.81
CA LEU A 14 -0.72 -25.24 -23.71
C LEU A 14 0.67 -25.06 -23.07
N LEU A 15 0.79 -25.25 -21.75
CA LEU A 15 2.05 -25.09 -21.02
C LEU A 15 2.88 -26.37 -20.91
N LEU A 16 2.34 -27.54 -21.29
CA LEU A 16 3.04 -28.82 -21.13
C LEU A 16 3.97 -29.19 -22.30
N ALA A 17 3.96 -28.43 -23.40
CA ALA A 17 4.87 -28.59 -24.53
C ALA A 17 6.09 -27.63 -24.49
N GLY A 18 6.17 -26.73 -23.50
CA GLY A 18 7.17 -25.66 -23.43
C GLY A 18 8.32 -25.86 -22.44
N CYS A 19 8.38 -26.95 -21.68
CA CYS A 19 9.43 -27.14 -20.65
C CYS A 19 10.82 -27.56 -21.18
N ALA A 20 11.06 -27.59 -22.50
CA ALA A 20 12.36 -27.92 -23.08
C ALA A 20 13.07 -26.73 -23.78
N SER A 21 12.43 -25.56 -23.85
CA SER A 21 13.01 -24.36 -24.46
C SER A 21 12.63 -23.17 -23.61
N GLY A 22 13.58 -22.30 -23.30
CA GLY A 22 13.36 -21.15 -22.44
C GLY A 22 12.23 -20.23 -22.94
N PRO A 23 11.84 -19.21 -22.14
CA PRO A 23 10.82 -18.25 -22.54
C PRO A 23 11.14 -17.66 -23.92
N ASP A 24 10.15 -17.59 -24.80
CA ASP A 24 10.31 -16.89 -26.07
C ASP A 24 10.56 -15.38 -25.85
N GLU A 25 10.96 -14.67 -26.90
CA GLU A 25 11.29 -13.23 -26.83
C GLU A 25 10.11 -12.39 -26.33
N ALA A 26 8.89 -12.73 -26.73
CA ALA A 26 7.68 -12.04 -26.30
C ALA A 26 7.41 -12.23 -24.80
N THR A 27 7.63 -13.44 -24.28
CA THR A 27 7.51 -13.77 -22.86
C THR A 27 8.61 -13.07 -22.06
N THR A 28 9.83 -13.03 -22.57
CA THR A 28 10.96 -12.33 -21.94
C THR A 28 10.71 -10.81 -21.87
N ALA A 29 10.19 -10.21 -22.94
CA ALA A 29 9.85 -8.79 -22.96
C ALA A 29 8.78 -8.44 -21.91
N LYS A 30 7.70 -9.25 -21.81
CA LYS A 30 6.68 -9.07 -20.77
C LYS A 30 7.23 -9.27 -19.37
N MET A 31 8.16 -10.22 -19.16
CA MET A 31 8.79 -10.44 -17.87
C MET A 31 9.64 -9.23 -17.44
N ASN A 32 10.37 -8.61 -18.36
CA ASN A 32 11.12 -7.38 -18.09
C ASN A 32 10.21 -6.20 -17.76
N GLU A 33 9.09 -6.06 -18.47
CA GLU A 33 8.08 -5.04 -18.20
C GLU A 33 7.49 -5.22 -16.79
N ILE A 34 7.06 -6.42 -16.44
CA ILE A 34 6.53 -6.74 -15.10
C ILE A 34 7.60 -6.47 -14.03
N SER A 35 8.86 -6.86 -14.28
CA SER A 35 9.95 -6.60 -13.33
C SER A 35 10.16 -5.11 -13.08
N THR A 36 10.03 -4.31 -14.14
CA THR A 36 10.09 -2.83 -14.05
C THR A 36 8.92 -2.28 -13.25
N GLN A 37 7.70 -2.72 -13.54
CA GLN A 37 6.50 -2.32 -12.81
C GLN A 37 6.57 -2.70 -11.32
N VAL A 38 7.09 -3.89 -10.99
CA VAL A 38 7.27 -4.33 -9.60
C VAL A 38 8.32 -3.48 -8.88
N SER A 39 9.42 -3.14 -9.55
CA SER A 39 10.44 -2.23 -8.98
C SER A 39 9.86 -0.85 -8.68
N GLU A 40 9.07 -0.32 -9.60
CA GLU A 40 8.39 0.97 -9.45
C GLU A 40 7.35 0.94 -8.31
N LEU A 41 6.53 -0.11 -8.23
CA LEU A 41 5.59 -0.30 -7.14
C LEU A 41 6.30 -0.39 -5.77
N ASN A 42 7.42 -1.10 -5.68
CA ASN A 42 8.19 -1.18 -4.44
C ASN A 42 8.69 0.20 -3.98
N SER A 43 9.14 1.04 -4.92
CA SER A 43 9.53 2.44 -4.64
C SER A 43 8.35 3.25 -4.09
N GLN A 44 7.18 3.14 -4.74
CA GLN A 44 5.97 3.84 -4.31
C GLN A 44 5.47 3.37 -2.93
N VAL A 45 5.55 2.07 -2.64
CA VAL A 45 5.19 1.51 -1.33
C VAL A 45 6.13 2.03 -0.24
N ALA A 46 7.44 2.08 -0.49
CA ALA A 46 8.40 2.64 0.47
C ALA A 46 8.12 4.14 0.74
N ALA A 47 7.83 4.91 -0.31
CA ALA A 47 7.45 6.31 -0.18
C ALA A 47 6.13 6.49 0.58
N LEU A 48 5.15 5.62 0.35
CA LEU A 48 3.87 5.65 1.06
C LEU A 48 4.04 5.32 2.55
N ALA A 49 4.83 4.31 2.89
CA ALA A 49 5.14 3.96 4.28
C ALA A 49 5.73 5.17 5.02
N SER A 50 6.71 5.85 4.41
CA SER A 50 7.30 7.07 4.98
C SER A 50 6.26 8.19 5.21
N LYS A 51 5.32 8.38 4.29
CA LYS A 51 4.23 9.37 4.45
C LYS A 51 3.25 9.00 5.56
N VAL A 52 2.98 7.71 5.74
CA VAL A 52 2.12 7.21 6.83
C VAL A 52 2.76 7.50 8.19
N ASP A 53 4.06 7.24 8.34
CA ASP A 53 4.78 7.54 9.58
C ASP A 53 4.75 9.04 9.90
N GLN A 54 4.98 9.90 8.89
CA GLN A 54 4.88 11.35 9.05
C GLN A 54 3.48 11.80 9.45
N ALA A 55 2.43 11.21 8.87
CA ALA A 55 1.06 11.52 9.22
C ALA A 55 0.71 11.07 10.65
N ALA A 56 1.24 9.93 11.09
CA ALA A 56 1.07 9.45 12.46
C ALA A 56 1.71 10.40 13.49
N GLU A 57 2.94 10.87 13.23
CA GLU A 57 3.61 11.85 14.09
C GLU A 57 2.86 13.20 14.13
N ALA A 58 2.37 13.68 12.97
CA ALA A 58 1.57 14.89 12.92
C ALA A 58 0.25 14.74 13.69
N ALA A 59 -0.42 13.59 13.61
CA ALA A 59 -1.63 13.30 14.35
C ALA A 59 -1.39 13.25 15.87
N LYS A 60 -0.27 12.66 16.30
CA LYS A 60 0.14 12.64 17.71
C LYS A 60 0.40 14.05 18.24
N ALA A 61 1.14 14.88 17.49
CA ALA A 61 1.39 16.26 17.86
C ALA A 61 0.09 17.08 17.97
N ALA A 62 -0.86 16.88 17.03
CA ALA A 62 -2.17 17.52 17.09
C ALA A 62 -2.99 17.07 18.31
N GLN A 63 -2.93 15.78 18.66
CA GLN A 63 -3.59 15.25 19.85
C GLN A 63 -3.02 15.86 21.14
N GLU A 64 -1.69 15.95 21.26
CA GLU A 64 -1.03 16.56 22.42
C GLU A 64 -1.39 18.04 22.58
N GLU A 65 -1.44 18.81 21.48
CA GLU A 65 -1.86 20.21 21.53
C GLU A 65 -3.33 20.36 21.91
N ALA A 66 -4.21 19.49 21.39
CA ALA A 66 -5.62 19.49 21.78
C ALA A 66 -5.79 19.18 23.28
N ALA A 67 -5.03 18.23 23.82
CA ALA A 67 -5.05 17.93 25.26
C ALA A 67 -4.61 19.14 26.09
N ARG A 68 -3.51 19.79 25.70
CA ARG A 68 -3.03 21.03 26.34
C ARG A 68 -4.04 22.17 26.27
N ALA A 69 -4.74 22.31 25.14
CA ALA A 69 -5.80 23.30 24.99
C ALA A 69 -6.98 23.01 25.94
N ASN A 70 -7.36 21.73 26.09
CA ASN A 70 -8.40 21.33 27.03
C ASN A 70 -7.99 21.60 28.48
N GLU A 71 -6.75 21.29 28.88
CA GLU A 71 -6.25 21.63 30.21
C GLU A 71 -6.33 23.14 30.50
N ARG A 72 -6.01 23.98 29.50
CA ARG A 72 -6.14 25.44 29.62
C ARG A 72 -7.60 25.86 29.81
N ILE A 73 -8.53 25.24 29.07
CA ILE A 73 -9.97 25.49 29.19
C ILE A 73 -10.47 25.09 30.59
N ASP A 74 -10.06 23.93 31.09
CA ASP A 74 -10.48 23.43 32.41
C ASP A 74 -10.00 24.35 33.54
N ASN A 75 -8.74 24.80 33.47
CA ASN A 75 -8.19 25.75 34.44
C ASN A 75 -8.94 27.10 34.45
N ILE A 76 -9.31 27.58 33.26
CA ILE A 76 -10.15 28.78 33.09
C ILE A 76 -11.54 28.52 33.69
N ALA A 77 -12.22 27.44 33.32
CA ALA A 77 -13.56 27.13 33.81
C ALA A 77 -13.61 27.06 35.35
N GLN A 78 -12.59 26.45 35.97
CA GLN A 78 -12.45 26.38 37.43
C GLN A 78 -12.19 27.74 38.09
N SER A 79 -11.49 28.67 37.41
CA SER A 79 -11.25 30.00 37.96
C SER A 79 -12.49 30.90 37.92
N TYR A 80 -13.40 30.68 36.98
CA TYR A 80 -14.66 31.42 36.84
C TYR A 80 -15.85 30.85 37.64
N THR A 81 -15.73 29.65 38.21
CA THR A 81 -16.76 29.03 39.07
C THR A 81 -16.46 29.17 40.57
N LYS A 82 -15.37 29.84 40.95
CA LYS A 82 -15.05 30.20 42.35
C LYS A 82 -15.53 31.59 42.72
#